data_AF-A0AAV4IMH3-F1
#
_entry.id   AF-A0AAV4IMH3-F1
#
_cell.length_a   1.000
_cell.length_b   1.000
_cell.length_c   1.000
_cell.angle_alpha   90.00
_cell.angle_beta   90.00
_cell.angle_gamma   90.00
#
_symmetry.space_group_name_H-M   'P 1'
#
loop_
_entity.id
_entity.type
_entity.pdbx_description
1 polymer ?
#
loop_
_entity_poly.entity_id
_entity_poly.type
_entity_poly.pdbx_seq_one_letter_code
_entity_poly.pdbx_strand_id
1 'polypeptide(L)'
;MRDTGCEGVVLRRQLVDAGQLTGECCLLLRIDNTALLAEKAVINLKTPLLSGEVKALCIPDAICDVIVGNVDGARSPEDPDMSMMVGAATTRAQAKRDAVTTPLRVPHMERHGGVDREQLIKLQQEDPRIQELVDADRTSRRGGKIVSFE
;
A
#
# COMPACT_ATOMS: atom_id res chain seq x y z
N MET A 1 4.45 -12.33 1.98
CA MET A 1 3.62 -12.62 3.16
C MET A 1 4.33 -12.10 4.39
N ARG A 2 3.64 -11.47 5.35
CA ARG A 2 4.21 -11.14 6.66
C ARG A 2 3.92 -12.31 7.61
N ASP A 3 4.92 -12.75 8.37
CA ASP A 3 4.78 -13.82 9.35
C ASP A 3 5.52 -13.46 10.64
N THR A 4 4.78 -13.16 11.71
CA THR A 4 5.37 -12.80 13.02
C THR A 4 5.88 -14.00 13.81
N GLY A 5 5.61 -15.23 13.37
CA GLY A 5 6.17 -16.46 13.94
C GLY A 5 7.53 -16.82 13.36
N CYS A 6 7.99 -16.13 12.31
CA CYS A 6 9.28 -16.34 11.68
C CYS A 6 10.27 -15.23 12.09
N GLU A 7 11.53 -15.57 12.34
CA GLU A 7 12.58 -14.60 12.68
C GLU A 7 13.31 -14.02 11.45
N GLY A 8 13.18 -14.66 10.29
CA GLY A 8 13.98 -14.33 9.10
C GLY A 8 13.16 -14.01 7.86
N VAL A 9 13.84 -13.59 6.79
CA VAL A 9 13.24 -13.54 5.45
C VAL A 9 13.45 -14.88 4.77
N VAL A 10 12.38 -15.44 4.22
CA VAL A 10 12.41 -16.71 3.48
C VAL A 10 11.96 -16.47 2.05
N LEU A 11 12.66 -17.05 1.09
CA LEU A 11 12.38 -16.97 -0.33
C LEU A 11 12.17 -18.34 -0.94
N ARG A 12 11.34 -18.40 -1.98
CA ARG A 12 11.34 -19.55 -2.89
C ARG A 12 12.66 -19.59 -3.64
N ARG A 13 13.40 -20.70 -3.50
CA ARG A 13 14.74 -20.88 -4.10
C ARG A 13 14.80 -20.60 -5.61
N GLN A 14 13.73 -20.88 -6.35
CA GLN A 14 13.62 -20.69 -7.80
C GLN A 14 13.64 -19.21 -8.24
N LEU A 15 13.39 -18.28 -7.31
CA LEU A 15 13.42 -16.84 -7.57
C LEU A 15 14.79 -16.20 -7.32
N VAL A 16 15.78 -17.01 -6.94
CA VAL A 16 17.12 -16.57 -6.56
C VAL A 16 18.12 -17.08 -7.57
N ASP A 17 18.87 -16.16 -8.18
CA ASP A 17 19.93 -16.49 -9.12
C ASP A 17 21.15 -17.06 -8.38
N ALA A 18 21.90 -17.93 -9.06
CA ALA A 18 23.09 -18.55 -8.46
C ALA A 18 24.13 -17.51 -7.98
N GLY A 19 24.23 -16.35 -8.65
CA GLY A 19 25.13 -15.26 -8.25
C GLY A 19 24.70 -14.48 -7.01
N GLN A 20 23.47 -14.68 -6.53
CA GLN A 20 22.95 -14.03 -5.31
C GLN A 20 23.16 -14.89 -4.06
N LEU A 21 23.53 -16.16 -4.23
CA LEU A 21 23.83 -17.05 -3.12
C LEU A 21 25.15 -16.64 -2.45
N THR A 22 25.20 -16.73 -1.14
CA THR A 22 26.42 -16.42 -0.38
C THR A 22 27.36 -17.62 -0.23
N GLY A 23 26.89 -18.83 -0.58
CA GLY A 23 27.59 -20.09 -0.30
C GLY A 23 27.47 -20.55 1.16
N GLU A 24 26.83 -19.77 2.03
CA GLU A 24 26.52 -20.18 3.39
C GLU A 24 25.18 -20.92 3.46
N CYS A 25 25.09 -21.88 4.38
CA CYS A 25 23.82 -22.52 4.73
C CYS A 25 23.47 -22.27 6.20
N CYS A 26 22.19 -22.41 6.53
CA CYS A 26 21.68 -22.33 7.89
C CYS A 26 20.60 -23.40 8.10
N LEU A 27 20.52 -23.91 9.33
CA LEU A 27 19.44 -24.80 9.75
C LEU A 27 18.20 -23.98 10.06
N LEU A 28 17.11 -24.28 9.36
CA LEU A 28 15.79 -23.70 9.58
C LEU A 28 14.88 -24.75 10.22
N LEU A 29 14.33 -24.43 11.39
CA LEU A 29 13.29 -25.23 12.02
C LEU A 29 11.92 -24.88 11.42
N ARG A 30 11.19 -25.91 11.01
CA ARG A 30 9.84 -25.79 10.44
C ARG A 30 8.79 -26.03 11.51
N ILE A 31 7.54 -25.67 11.21
CA ILE A 31 6.38 -25.81 12.10
C ILE A 31 6.09 -27.25 12.54
N ASP A 32 6.56 -28.24 11.78
CA ASP A 32 6.43 -29.67 12.06
C ASP A 32 7.63 -30.22 12.88
N ASN A 33 8.44 -29.35 13.46
CA ASN A 33 9.70 -29.65 14.15
C ASN A 33 10.76 -30.35 13.27
N THR A 34 10.59 -30.36 11.95
CA THR A 34 11.65 -30.83 11.05
C THR A 34 12.66 -29.71 10.82
N ALA A 35 13.93 -30.11 10.65
CA ALA A 35 15.00 -29.19 10.32
C ALA A 35 15.34 -29.29 8.83
N LEU A 36 15.49 -28.13 8.18
CA LEU A 36 15.89 -28.02 6.78
C LEU A 36 17.19 -27.21 6.69
N LEU A 37 18.18 -27.74 5.97
CA LEU A 37 19.37 -26.97 5.63
C LEU A 37 19.05 -26.07 4.43
N ALA A 38 18.98 -24.76 4.66
CA ALA A 38 18.63 -23.76 3.66
C ALA A 38 19.86 -22.92 3.28
N GLU A 39 20.02 -22.65 1.99
CA GLU A 39 21.06 -21.75 1.48
C GLU A 39 20.70 -20.29 1.84
N LYS A 40 21.71 -19.46 2.06
CA LYS A 40 21.53 -18.01 2.23
C LYS A 40 21.78 -17.29 0.91
N ALA A 41 20.96 -16.27 0.68
CA ALA A 41 21.13 -15.34 -0.42
C ALA A 41 21.09 -13.90 0.08
N VAL A 42 21.77 -13.01 -0.63
CA VAL A 42 21.61 -11.56 -0.50
C VAL A 42 20.79 -11.09 -1.68
N ILE A 43 19.62 -10.53 -1.40
CA ILE A 43 18.71 -10.03 -2.44
C ILE A 43 18.31 -8.60 -2.13
N ASN A 44 17.97 -7.85 -3.18
CA ASN A 44 17.31 -6.56 -3.01
C ASN A 44 15.79 -6.78 -3.07
N LEU A 45 15.15 -6.77 -1.91
CA LEU A 45 13.72 -6.99 -1.80
C LEU A 45 12.99 -5.65 -2.01
N LYS A 46 11.89 -5.68 -2.77
CA LYS A 46 11.03 -4.51 -2.97
C LYS A 46 9.58 -4.89 -2.72
N THR A 47 9.14 -4.76 -1.48
CA THR A 47 7.76 -5.05 -1.08
C THR A 47 7.23 -3.96 -0.14
N PRO A 48 5.90 -3.77 -0.07
CA PRO A 48 5.30 -2.85 0.91
C PRO A 48 5.64 -3.18 2.37
N LEU A 49 6.01 -4.43 2.66
CA LEU A 49 6.29 -4.89 4.03
C LEU A 49 7.77 -4.78 4.41
N LEU A 50 8.66 -4.82 3.42
CA LEU A 50 10.09 -4.72 3.61
C LEU A 50 10.74 -4.37 2.26
N SER A 51 11.65 -3.40 2.29
CA SER A 51 12.37 -2.95 1.11
C SER A 51 13.85 -2.72 1.44
N GLY A 52 14.72 -3.00 0.47
CA GLY A 52 16.16 -2.88 0.59
C GLY A 52 16.91 -4.20 0.47
N GLU A 53 18.21 -4.15 0.67
CA GLU A 53 19.06 -5.34 0.66
C GLU A 53 18.86 -6.16 1.94
N VAL A 54 18.56 -7.45 1.77
CA VAL A 54 18.27 -8.36 2.89
C VAL A 54 18.97 -9.68 2.69
N LYS A 55 19.38 -10.29 3.80
CA LYS A 55 19.80 -11.70 3.85
C LYS A 55 18.57 -12.57 4.02
N ALA A 56 18.39 -13.52 3.12
CA ALA A 56 17.24 -14.39 3.11
C ALA A 56 17.63 -15.87 3.02
N LEU A 57 16.80 -16.73 3.59
CA LEU A 57 16.90 -18.18 3.51
C LEU A 57 16.13 -18.67 2.29
N CYS A 58 16.77 -19.51 1.48
CA CYS A 58 16.19 -20.04 0.26
C CYS A 58 15.66 -21.44 0.51
N ILE A 59 14.35 -21.62 0.38
CA ILE A 59 13.68 -22.90 0.60
C ILE A 59 13.10 -23.42 -0.73
N PRO A 60 13.29 -24.71 -1.07
CA PRO A 60 12.59 -25.34 -2.18
C PRO A 60 11.08 -25.45 -1.88
N ASP A 61 10.25 -25.29 -2.90
CA ASP A 61 8.80 -25.51 -2.81
C ASP A 61 8.06 -24.68 -1.73
N ALA A 62 8.56 -23.47 -1.46
CA ALA A 62 7.87 -22.53 -0.58
C ALA A 62 6.48 -22.15 -1.16
N ILE A 63 5.46 -22.20 -0.30
CA ILE A 63 4.05 -21.93 -0.64
C ILE A 63 3.88 -20.53 -1.23
N CYS A 64 4.68 -19.57 -0.78
CA CYS A 64 4.72 -18.22 -1.31
C CYS A 64 6.14 -17.84 -1.73
N ASP A 65 6.22 -16.78 -2.53
CA ASP A 65 7.48 -16.31 -3.11
C ASP A 65 8.42 -15.71 -2.05
N VAL A 66 7.84 -14.94 -1.11
CA VAL A 66 8.58 -14.26 -0.04
C VAL A 66 7.77 -14.31 1.26
N ILE A 67 8.42 -14.72 2.35
CA ILE A 67 7.97 -14.59 3.73
C ILE A 67 8.86 -13.57 4.43
N VAL A 68 8.24 -12.57 5.06
CA VAL A 68 8.92 -11.54 5.85
C VAL A 68 8.67 -11.83 7.32
N GLY A 69 9.70 -12.32 7.99
CA GLY A 69 9.75 -12.52 9.43
C GLY A 69 9.94 -11.23 10.24
N ASN A 70 10.22 -11.39 11.53
CA ASN A 70 10.60 -10.33 12.45
C ASN A 70 12.06 -9.92 12.22
N VAL A 71 12.26 -9.11 11.18
CA VAL A 71 13.56 -8.54 10.84
C VAL A 71 13.53 -7.03 10.92
N ASP A 72 14.70 -6.41 11.05
CA ASP A 72 14.82 -4.96 11.08
C ASP A 72 14.25 -4.33 9.80
N GLY A 73 13.45 -3.28 9.97
CA GLY A 73 12.77 -2.60 8.88
C GLY A 73 11.50 -3.29 8.36
N ALA A 74 11.13 -4.46 8.88
CA ALA A 74 9.86 -5.09 8.55
C ALA A 74 8.68 -4.28 9.11
N ARG A 75 7.70 -3.99 8.26
CA ARG A 75 6.47 -3.28 8.62
C ARG A 75 5.38 -4.21 9.10
N SER A 76 4.40 -3.64 9.82
CA SER A 76 3.17 -4.32 10.21
C SER A 76 2.32 -4.63 8.98
N PRO A 77 1.57 -5.74 8.94
CA PRO A 77 0.55 -5.97 7.91
C PRO A 77 -0.50 -4.85 7.84
N GLU A 78 -0.74 -4.15 8.96
CA GLU A 78 -1.73 -3.08 9.08
C GLU A 78 -1.19 -1.72 8.61
N ASP A 79 0.14 -1.56 8.54
CA ASP A 79 0.81 -0.34 8.09
C ASP A 79 1.88 -0.62 7.01
N PRO A 80 1.48 -1.15 5.84
CA PRO A 80 2.40 -1.37 4.73
C PRO A 80 2.79 -0.05 4.06
N ASP A 81 3.96 -0.01 3.42
CA ASP A 81 4.35 1.10 2.54
C ASP A 81 3.52 1.10 1.25
N MET A 82 2.43 1.86 1.27
CA MET A 82 1.52 2.00 0.14
C MET A 82 2.05 2.90 -0.98
N SER A 83 3.18 3.59 -0.78
CA SER A 83 3.80 4.39 -1.85
C SER A 83 4.19 3.53 -3.06
N MET A 84 4.48 2.24 -2.81
CA MET A 84 4.77 1.25 -3.85
C MET A 84 3.52 0.75 -4.57
N MET A 85 2.34 0.89 -3.97
CA MET A 85 1.09 0.29 -4.45
C MET A 85 0.26 1.24 -5.32
N VAL A 86 0.88 2.32 -5.82
CA VAL A 86 0.25 3.30 -6.72
C VAL A 86 0.17 2.73 -8.14
N GLY A 87 -0.68 1.71 -8.30
CA GLY A 87 -1.13 1.21 -9.60
C GLY A 87 -2.40 1.94 -10.01
N ALA A 88 -2.32 3.25 -10.27
CA ALA A 88 -3.43 3.94 -10.93
C ALA A 88 -3.54 3.37 -12.36
N ALA A 89 -4.62 2.64 -12.62
CA ALA A 89 -4.90 2.15 -13.97
C ALA A 89 -5.32 3.32 -14.85
N THR A 90 -4.36 3.98 -15.50
CA THR A 90 -4.67 4.97 -16.52
C THR A 90 -5.10 4.24 -17.79
N THR A 91 -6.39 4.23 -18.07
CA THR A 91 -6.87 3.71 -19.35
C THR A 91 -6.40 4.62 -20.49
N ARG A 92 -6.23 4.06 -21.70
CA ARG A 92 -5.87 4.85 -22.90
C ARG A 92 -6.84 6.01 -23.16
N ALA A 93 -8.08 5.89 -22.71
CA ALA A 93 -9.10 6.93 -22.80
C ALA A 93 -8.88 8.07 -21.79
N GLN A 94 -8.34 7.79 -20.60
CA GLN A 94 -8.02 8.78 -19.57
C GLN A 94 -6.74 9.55 -19.90
N ALA A 95 -5.68 8.87 -20.35
CA ALA A 95 -4.42 9.51 -20.76
C ALA A 95 -4.60 10.51 -21.93
N LYS A 96 -5.60 10.32 -22.79
CA LYS A 96 -5.95 11.25 -23.88
C LYS A 96 -6.74 12.48 -23.40
N ARG A 97 -7.38 12.43 -22.23
CA ARG A 97 -8.25 13.50 -21.71
C ARG A 97 -7.48 14.55 -20.90
N ASP A 98 -6.30 14.20 -20.39
CA ASP A 98 -5.48 15.13 -19.59
C ASP A 98 -4.93 16.32 -20.39
N ALA A 99 -4.94 16.24 -21.73
CA ALA A 99 -4.50 17.34 -22.59
C ALA A 99 -5.58 18.40 -22.88
N VAL A 100 -6.88 18.07 -22.70
CA VAL A 100 -7.99 18.97 -23.05
C VAL A 100 -9.17 18.76 -22.11
N THR A 101 -9.35 19.66 -21.15
CA THR A 101 -10.58 19.76 -20.35
C THR A 101 -11.71 20.32 -21.20
N THR A 102 -12.42 19.46 -21.93
CA THR A 102 -13.72 19.84 -22.51
C THR A 102 -14.80 19.72 -21.43
N PRO A 103 -15.64 20.76 -21.23
CA PRO A 103 -16.80 20.66 -20.35
C PRO A 103 -17.69 19.48 -20.73
N LEU A 104 -18.36 18.87 -19.75
CA LEU A 104 -19.36 17.84 -20.01
C LEU A 104 -20.44 18.39 -20.94
N ARG A 105 -20.84 17.60 -21.94
CA ARG A 105 -21.99 17.93 -22.78
C ARG A 105 -23.26 17.81 -21.93
N VAL A 106 -23.64 18.92 -21.33
CA VAL A 106 -24.92 19.08 -20.65
C VAL A 106 -25.93 19.66 -21.65
N PRO A 107 -27.22 19.29 -21.56
CA PRO A 107 -28.27 19.98 -22.29
C PRO A 107 -28.19 21.48 -22.04
N HIS A 108 -28.45 22.30 -23.06
CA HIS A 108 -28.54 23.74 -22.87
C HIS A 108 -29.71 24.02 -21.94
N MET A 109 -29.42 24.42 -20.71
CA MET A 109 -30.42 24.90 -19.77
C MET A 109 -30.45 26.42 -19.85
N GLU A 110 -31.64 26.99 -20.02
CA GLU A 110 -31.82 28.42 -19.75
C GLU A 110 -31.32 28.73 -18.35
N ARG A 111 -30.62 29.86 -18.18
CA ARG A 111 -30.13 30.25 -16.84
C ARG A 111 -31.33 30.28 -15.90
N HIS A 112 -31.25 29.54 -14.79
CA HIS A 112 -32.30 29.55 -13.77
C HIS A 112 -32.50 30.99 -13.28
N GLY A 113 -33.68 31.57 -13.54
CA GLY A 113 -33.98 32.96 -13.20
C GLY A 113 -34.17 33.25 -11.71
N GLY A 114 -33.94 32.26 -10.83
CA GLY A 114 -34.23 32.36 -9.40
C GLY A 114 -33.01 32.64 -8.52
N VAL A 115 -31.83 32.17 -8.90
CA VAL A 115 -30.61 32.27 -8.08
C VAL A 115 -29.40 32.40 -9.00
N ASP A 116 -28.70 33.53 -8.93
CA ASP A 116 -27.44 33.72 -9.62
C ASP A 116 -26.27 33.07 -8.85
N ARG A 117 -25.07 33.08 -9.45
CA ARG A 117 -23.90 32.42 -8.87
C ARG A 117 -23.51 33.05 -7.53
N GLU A 118 -23.56 34.38 -7.45
CA GLU A 118 -23.19 35.16 -6.28
C GLU A 118 -24.13 34.84 -5.11
N GLN A 119 -25.43 34.80 -5.37
CA GLN A 119 -26.45 34.46 -4.40
C GLN A 119 -26.37 32.99 -3.98
N LEU A 120 -26.06 32.07 -4.90
CA LEU A 120 -25.83 30.67 -4.56
C LEU A 120 -24.64 30.49 -3.62
N ILE A 121 -23.52 31.17 -3.89
CA ILE A 121 -22.33 31.15 -3.03
C ILE A 121 -22.69 31.66 -1.63
N LYS A 122 -23.42 32.77 -1.55
CA LYS A 122 -23.87 33.34 -0.28
C LYS A 122 -24.74 32.36 0.50
N LEU A 123 -25.75 31.77 -0.15
CA LEU A 123 -26.63 30.78 0.48
C LEU A 123 -25.87 29.56 1.01
N GLN A 124 -24.86 29.09 0.27
CA GLN A 124 -24.02 27.96 0.70
C GLN A 124 -23.12 28.30 1.90
N GLN A 125 -22.62 29.54 1.99
CA GLN A 125 -21.78 29.99 3.10
C GLN A 125 -22.59 30.25 4.37
N GLU A 126 -23.83 30.72 4.22
CA GLU A 126 -24.71 31.04 5.34
C GLU A 126 -25.48 29.80 5.86
N ASP A 127 -25.41 28.66 5.17
CA ASP A 127 -26.08 27.43 5.58
C ASP A 127 -25.30 26.70 6.69
N PRO A 128 -25.85 26.58 7.92
CA PRO A 128 -25.16 25.98 9.04
C PRO A 128 -24.93 24.46 8.87
N ARG A 129 -25.78 23.74 8.13
CA ARG A 129 -25.61 22.30 7.90
C ARG A 129 -24.46 22.03 6.94
N ILE A 130 -24.26 22.89 5.95
CA ILE A 130 -23.10 22.80 5.05
C ILE A 130 -21.83 23.05 5.86
N GLN A 131 -21.84 24.02 6.76
CA GLN A 131 -20.70 24.31 7.63
C GLN A 131 -20.36 23.12 8.56
N GLU A 132 -21.37 22.47 9.17
CA GLU A 132 -21.19 21.26 9.97
C GLU A 132 -20.50 20.13 9.17
N LEU A 133 -20.88 19.93 7.91
CA LEU A 133 -20.26 18.92 7.04
C LEU A 133 -18.81 19.27 6.70
N VAL A 134 -18.51 20.55 6.45
CA VAL A 134 -17.15 21.05 6.21
C VAL A 134 -16.26 20.84 7.44
N ASP A 135 -16.79 21.08 8.64
CA ASP A 135 -16.05 20.92 9.89
C ASP A 135 -15.88 19.45 10.29
N ALA A 136 -16.86 18.59 9.96
CA ALA A 136 -16.74 17.13 10.11
C ALA A 136 -15.64 16.54 9.19
N ASP A 137 -15.51 16.99 7.94
CA ASP A 137 -14.43 16.54 7.05
C ASP A 137 -13.05 17.01 7.56
N ARG A 138 -12.97 18.25 8.06
CA ARG A 138 -11.73 18.80 8.63
C ARG A 138 -11.28 18.07 9.89
N THR A 139 -12.21 17.66 10.74
CA THR A 139 -11.91 16.89 11.97
C THR A 139 -11.55 15.45 11.66
N SER A 140 -12.21 14.81 10.67
CA SER A 140 -11.84 13.47 10.19
C SER A 140 -10.38 13.38 9.70
N ARG A 141 -9.87 14.44 9.06
CA ARG A 141 -8.47 14.50 8.60
C ARG A 141 -7.43 14.76 9.69
N ARG A 142 -7.82 15.22 10.89
CA ARG A 142 -6.90 15.51 12.01
C ARG A 142 -6.85 14.41 13.07
N GLY A 143 -7.85 13.53 13.12
CA GLY A 143 -7.93 12.44 14.09
C GLY A 143 -7.20 11.18 13.63
N GLY A 144 -5.87 11.16 13.75
CA GLY A 144 -5.16 9.89 13.89
C GLY A 144 -5.70 9.18 15.13
N LYS A 145 -6.41 8.06 14.95
CA LYS A 145 -6.96 7.28 16.07
C LYS A 145 -5.81 6.64 16.85
N ILE A 146 -5.51 7.18 18.03
CA ILE A 146 -4.79 6.45 19.07
C ILE A 146 -5.82 5.55 19.75
N VAL A 147 -5.70 4.24 19.56
CA VAL A 147 -6.50 3.24 20.26
C VAL A 147 -5.63 2.70 21.39
N SER A 148 -5.94 3.06 22.63
CA SER A 148 -5.37 2.45 23.83
C SER A 148 -6.31 1.33 24.29
N PHE A 149 -5.75 0.15 24.53
CA PHE A 149 -6.43 -0.97 25.17
C PHE A 149 -5.97 -1.07 26.62
N GLU A 150 -6.94 -1.26 27.52
CA GLU A 150 -6.75 -1.59 28.94
C GLU A 150 -6.64 -3.11 29.11
#